data_AF-A0A821PXH9-F1
#
_entry.id   AF-A0A821PXH9-F1
#
_cell.length_a   1.000
_cell.length_b   1.000
_cell.length_c   1.000
_cell.angle_alpha   90.00
_cell.angle_beta   90.00
_cell.angle_gamma   90.00
#
_symmetry.space_group_name_H-M   'P 1'
#
loop_
_entity.id
_entity.type
_entity.pdbx_description
1 polymer ?
#
loop_
_entity_poly.entity_id
_entity_poly.type
_entity_poly.pdbx_seq_one_letter_code
_entity_poly.pdbx_strand_id
1 'polypeptide(L)'
;TQGEETHVNTIRTKYKTFSSDLTNQERQQTETIINKIQVELEQLQEQIEKRHERLNSLFHQRQELDQTYGHFIVWFDDKQRLISPDQTIPLKTAEIERLLKKYYV
;
A
#
# COMPACT_ATOMS: atom_id res chain seq x y z
N THR A 1 4.68 11.26 -70.34
CA THR A 1 5.68 10.34 -70.96
C THR A 1 5.87 9.13 -70.06
N GLN A 2 6.28 7.96 -70.57
CA GLN A 2 6.54 6.76 -69.72
C GLN A 2 7.51 7.04 -68.55
N GLY A 3 8.41 8.01 -68.69
CA GLY A 3 9.30 8.46 -67.61
C GLY A 3 8.59 9.13 -66.43
N GLU A 4 7.49 9.87 -66.67
CA GLU A 4 6.72 10.54 -65.61
C GLU A 4 5.92 9.52 -64.78
N GLU A 5 5.32 8.51 -65.41
CA GLU A 5 4.62 7.42 -64.70
C GLU A 5 5.56 6.60 -63.82
N THR A 6 6.78 6.35 -64.31
CA THR A 6 7.81 5.61 -63.56
C THR A 6 8.31 6.41 -62.35
N HIS A 7 8.43 7.73 -62.51
CA HIS A 7 8.83 8.63 -61.42
C HIS A 7 7.74 8.74 -60.34
N VAL A 8 6.47 8.88 -60.74
CA VAL A 8 5.32 8.95 -59.83
C VAL A 8 5.15 7.65 -59.04
N ASN A 9 5.31 6.49 -59.68
CA ASN A 9 5.25 5.20 -58.98
C ASN A 9 6.36 5.03 -57.95
N THR A 10 7.57 5.50 -58.26
CA THR A 10 8.70 5.45 -57.31
C THR A 10 8.44 6.32 -56.08
N ILE A 11 7.90 7.53 -56.26
CA ILE A 11 7.54 8.43 -55.16
C ILE A 11 6.44 7.81 -54.29
N ARG A 12 5.40 7.24 -54.91
CA ARG A 12 4.31 6.56 -54.19
C ARG A 12 4.81 5.41 -53.33
N THR A 13 5.74 4.61 -53.85
CA THR A 13 6.33 3.49 -53.09
C THR A 13 7.16 4.00 -51.92
N LYS A 14 8.03 5.00 -52.12
CA LYS A 14 8.84 5.60 -51.05
C LYS A 14 7.97 6.20 -49.94
N TYR A 15 6.88 6.88 -50.30
CA TYR A 15 5.95 7.44 -49.33
C TYR A 15 5.23 6.36 -48.52
N LYS A 16 4.77 5.28 -49.16
CA LYS A 16 4.14 4.15 -48.46
C LYS A 16 5.10 3.50 -47.46
N THR A 17 6.35 3.25 -47.87
CA THR A 17 7.38 2.67 -47.00
C THR A 17 7.69 3.60 -45.83
N PHE A 18 7.91 4.89 -46.11
CA PHE A 18 8.13 5.89 -45.07
C PHE A 18 6.97 5.97 -44.06
N SER A 19 5.73 5.96 -44.56
CA SER A 19 4.53 6.00 -43.71
C SER A 19 4.34 4.73 -42.87
N SER A 20 4.63 3.54 -43.42
CA SER A 20 4.55 2.29 -42.65
C SER A 20 5.64 2.20 -41.58
N ASP A 21 6.84 2.68 -41.88
CA ASP A 21 7.98 2.63 -40.97
C ASP A 21 7.78 3.58 -39.77
N LEU A 22 7.23 4.77 -40.02
CA LEU A 22 6.85 5.71 -38.96
C LEU A 22 5.80 5.11 -38.01
N THR A 23 4.77 4.46 -38.57
CA THR A 23 3.71 3.81 -37.78
C THR A 23 4.25 2.65 -36.94
N ASN A 24 5.19 1.87 -37.49
CA ASN A 24 5.82 0.77 -36.78
C ASN A 24 6.73 1.26 -35.63
N GLN A 25 7.47 2.35 -35.84
CA GLN A 25 8.29 2.96 -34.79
C GLN A 25 7.44 3.55 -33.66
N GLU A 26 6.37 4.27 -33.98
CA GLU A 26 5.43 4.79 -32.99
C GLU A 26 4.77 3.67 -32.17
N ARG A 27 4.40 2.56 -32.84
CA ARG A 27 3.87 1.37 -32.17
C ARG A 27 4.89 0.77 -31.20
N GLN A 28 6.14 0.56 -31.64
CA GLN A 28 7.19 0.01 -30.78
C GLN A 28 7.53 0.91 -29.59
N GLN A 29 7.54 2.23 -29.79
CA GLN A 29 7.72 3.20 -28.71
C GLN A 29 6.56 3.12 -27.69
N THR A 30 5.33 3.02 -28.18
CA THR A 30 4.13 2.87 -27.34
C THR A 30 4.19 1.58 -26.53
N GLU A 31 4.52 0.45 -27.15
CA GLU A 31 4.69 -0.83 -26.46
C GLU A 31 5.78 -0.76 -25.37
N THR A 32 6.89 -0.09 -25.67
CA THR A 32 7.97 0.12 -24.68
C THR A 32 7.51 0.93 -23.47
N ILE A 33 6.74 2.01 -23.70
CA ILE A 33 6.19 2.83 -22.63
C ILE A 33 5.19 2.02 -21.79
N ILE A 34 4.30 1.25 -22.44
CA ILE A 34 3.33 0.40 -21.75
C ILE A 34 4.05 -0.62 -20.85
N ASN A 35 5.06 -1.31 -21.37
CA ASN A 35 5.83 -2.28 -20.60
C ASN A 35 6.52 -1.62 -19.38
N LYS A 36 7.06 -0.41 -19.56
CA LYS A 36 7.67 0.34 -18.46
C LYS A 36 6.64 0.70 -17.39
N ILE A 37 5.46 1.17 -17.79
CA ILE A 37 4.37 1.49 -16.87
C ILE A 37 3.91 0.23 -16.12
N GLN A 38 3.80 -0.92 -16.80
CA GLN A 38 3.42 -2.18 -16.16
C GLN A 38 4.41 -2.58 -15.06
N VAL A 39 5.71 -2.53 -15.35
CA VAL A 39 6.76 -2.83 -14.35
C VAL A 39 6.70 -1.86 -13.15
N GLU A 40 6.50 -0.56 -13.41
CA GLU A 40 6.36 0.43 -12.33
C GLU A 40 5.12 0.16 -11.46
N LEU A 41 4.01 -0.26 -12.07
CA LEU A 41 2.79 -0.61 -11.35
C LEU A 41 2.97 -1.87 -10.48
N GLU A 42 3.64 -2.91 -10.99
CA GLU A 42 3.95 -4.12 -10.24
C GLU A 42 4.83 -3.82 -9.01
N GLN A 43 5.85 -2.97 -9.19
CA GLN A 43 6.71 -2.53 -8.08
C GLN A 43 5.95 -1.72 -7.03
N LEU A 44 5.02 -0.86 -7.44
CA LEU A 44 4.18 -0.12 -6.52
C LEU A 44 3.24 -1.04 -5.74
N GLN A 45 2.67 -2.05 -6.41
CA GLN A 45 1.83 -3.06 -5.74
C GLN A 45 2.61 -3.83 -4.68
N GLU A 46 3.82 -4.31 -4.99
CA GLU A 46 4.68 -5.01 -4.03
C GLU A 46 5.03 -4.12 -2.82
N GLN A 47 5.31 -2.83 -3.04
CA GLN A 47 5.56 -1.88 -1.95
C GLN A 47 4.33 -1.65 -1.07
N ILE A 48 3.14 -1.57 -1.67
CA ILE A 48 1.88 -1.42 -0.93
C ILE A 48 1.63 -2.66 -0.08
N GLU A 49 1.82 -3.85 -0.63
CA GLU A 49 1.65 -5.12 0.08
C GLU A 49 2.57 -5.20 1.30
N LYS A 50 3.88 -4.94 1.13
CA LYS A 50 4.84 -4.91 2.25
C LYS A 50 4.47 -3.90 3.33
N ARG A 51 3.98 -2.72 2.95
CA ARG A 51 3.51 -1.70 3.92
C ARG A 51 2.26 -2.17 4.64
N HIS A 52 1.35 -2.84 3.94
CA HIS A 52 0.12 -3.37 4.52
C HIS A 52 0.43 -4.47 5.56
N GLU A 53 1.32 -5.41 5.21
CA GLU A 53 1.81 -6.43 6.14
C GLU A 53 2.48 -5.80 7.37
N ARG A 54 3.31 -4.77 7.17
CA ARG A 54 3.95 -4.07 8.29
C ARG A 54 2.95 -3.38 9.20
N LEU A 55 1.92 -2.72 8.64
CA LEU A 55 0.84 -2.11 9.42
C LEU A 55 0.06 -3.15 10.21
N ASN A 56 -0.27 -4.28 9.60
CA ASN A 56 -0.93 -5.38 10.29
C ASN A 56 -0.07 -5.90 11.46
N SER A 57 1.23 -6.09 11.26
CA SER A 57 2.15 -6.49 12.33
C SER A 57 2.16 -5.47 13.49
N LEU A 58 2.25 -4.17 13.19
CA LEU A 58 2.20 -3.12 14.21
C LEU A 58 0.87 -3.08 14.95
N PHE A 59 -0.24 -3.37 14.26
CA PHE A 59 -1.55 -3.45 14.87
C PHE A 59 -1.63 -4.60 15.89
N HIS A 60 -1.11 -5.78 15.55
CA HIS A 60 -1.04 -6.92 16.47
C HIS A 60 -0.16 -6.59 17.69
N GLN A 61 1.02 -5.99 17.48
CA GLN A 61 1.90 -5.56 18.57
C GLN A 61 1.20 -4.56 19.51
N ARG A 62 0.40 -3.64 18.96
CA ARG A 62 -0.39 -2.70 19.77
C ARG A 62 -1.44 -3.42 20.61
N GLN A 63 -2.11 -4.44 20.06
CA GLN A 63 -3.09 -5.23 20.81
C GLN A 63 -2.43 -5.98 21.98
N GLU A 64 -1.26 -6.59 21.75
CA GLU A 64 -0.49 -7.27 22.79
C GLU A 64 -0.03 -6.30 23.90
N LEU A 65 0.44 -5.11 23.51
CA LEU A 65 0.82 -4.07 24.47
C LEU A 65 -0.38 -3.59 25.28
N ASP A 66 -1.52 -3.34 24.64
CA ASP A 66 -2.70 -2.88 25.34
C ASP A 66 -3.22 -3.96 26.32
N GLN A 67 -3.15 -5.25 25.96
CA GLN A 67 -3.47 -6.37 26.87
C GLN A 67 -2.52 -6.40 28.07
N THR A 68 -1.21 -6.31 27.82
CA THR A 68 -0.18 -6.32 28.87
C THR A 68 -0.35 -5.15 29.82
N TYR A 69 -0.63 -3.96 29.29
CA TYR A 69 -0.86 -2.75 30.09
C TYR A 69 -2.15 -2.85 30.91
N GLY A 70 -3.21 -3.45 30.34
CA GLY A 70 -4.43 -3.76 31.07
C GLY A 70 -4.17 -4.67 32.28
N HIS A 71 -3.42 -5.75 32.11
CA HIS A 71 -3.02 -6.64 33.22
C HIS A 71 -2.16 -5.92 34.26
N PHE A 72 -1.22 -5.08 33.82
CA PHE A 72 -0.38 -4.30 34.73
C PHE A 72 -1.20 -3.32 35.58
N ILE A 73 -2.16 -2.60 35.01
CA ILE A 73 -3.02 -1.67 35.75
C ILE A 73 -3.79 -2.41 36.85
N VAL A 74 -4.42 -3.54 36.52
CA VAL A 74 -5.18 -4.34 37.48
C VAL A 74 -4.28 -4.83 38.62
N TRP A 75 -3.14 -5.43 38.28
CA TRP A 75 -2.17 -5.89 39.26
C TRP A 75 -1.67 -4.75 40.15
N PHE A 76 -1.38 -3.58 39.57
CA PHE A 76 -0.87 -2.43 40.30
C PHE A 76 -1.91 -1.88 41.28
N ASP A 77 -3.17 -1.75 40.86
CA ASP A 77 -4.28 -1.33 41.72
C ASP A 77 -4.47 -2.31 42.90
N ASP A 78 -4.44 -3.63 42.63
CA ASP A 78 -4.51 -4.65 43.69
C ASP A 78 -3.36 -4.51 44.70
N LYS A 79 -2.13 -4.24 44.25
CA LYS A 79 -1.00 -4.01 45.16
C LYS A 79 -1.12 -2.71 45.94
N GLN A 80 -1.61 -1.64 45.32
CA GLN A 80 -1.85 -0.38 46.03
C GLN A 80 -2.89 -0.54 47.14
N ARG A 81 -3.98 -1.26 46.89
CA ARG A 81 -5.02 -1.56 47.89
C ARG A 81 -4.48 -2.33 49.09
N LEU A 82 -3.51 -3.22 48.90
CA LEU A 82 -2.86 -3.97 49.98
C LEU A 82 -1.92 -3.12 50.83
N ILE A 83 -1.26 -2.12 50.24
CA ILE A 83 -0.22 -1.32 50.91
C ILE A 83 -0.80 -0.06 51.55
N SER A 84 -1.82 0.55 50.95
CA SER A 84 -2.38 1.83 51.42
C SER A 84 -3.87 1.92 51.08
N PRO A 85 -4.73 1.14 51.77
CA PRO A 85 -6.17 1.08 51.50
C PRO A 85 -6.85 2.46 51.57
N ASP A 86 -6.36 3.36 52.44
CA ASP A 86 -6.92 4.69 52.66
C ASP A 86 -6.46 5.76 51.64
N GLN A 87 -5.50 5.43 50.76
CA GLN A 87 -5.02 6.29 49.67
C GLN A 87 -5.47 5.82 48.28
N THR A 88 -6.37 4.84 48.23
CA THR A 88 -6.90 4.32 46.97
C THR A 88 -7.79 5.37 46.32
N ILE A 89 -7.34 5.94 45.20
CA ILE A 89 -8.23 6.73 44.33
C ILE A 89 -9.20 5.70 43.72
N PRO A 90 -10.51 5.80 43.96
CA PRO A 90 -11.43 4.86 43.34
C PRO A 90 -11.39 5.10 41.83
N LEU A 91 -10.76 4.17 41.10
CA LEU A 91 -11.07 3.99 39.69
C LEU A 91 -12.58 3.77 39.64
N LYS A 92 -13.32 4.80 39.20
CA LYS A 92 -14.79 4.71 39.08
C LYS A 92 -15.07 3.41 38.34
N THR A 93 -15.93 2.57 38.90
CA THR A 93 -16.22 1.22 38.38
C THR A 93 -16.47 1.23 36.86
N ALA A 94 -17.01 2.32 36.32
CA ALA A 94 -17.16 2.58 34.88
C ALA A 94 -15.85 2.61 34.06
N GLU A 95 -14.74 3.10 34.61
CA GLU A 95 -13.41 3.14 33.97
C GLU A 95 -12.81 1.72 33.91
N ILE A 96 -12.98 0.94 34.99
CA ILE A 96 -12.57 -0.49 35.04
C ILE A 96 -13.44 -1.32 34.10
N GLU A 97 -14.76 -1.13 34.11
CA GLU A 97 -15.68 -1.81 33.19
C GLU A 97 -15.42 -1.43 31.73
N ARG A 98 -15.05 -0.18 31.44
CA ARG A 98 -14.63 0.27 30.11
C ARG A 98 -13.33 -0.40 29.67
N LEU A 99 -12.34 -0.49 30.56
CA LEU A 99 -11.07 -1.15 30.28
C LEU A 99 -11.29 -2.66 30.07
N LEU A 100 -12.06 -3.33 30.95
CA LEU A 100 -12.36 -4.75 30.81
C LEU A 100 -13.18 -5.08 29.55
N LYS A 101 -14.19 -4.28 29.19
CA LYS A 101 -14.93 -4.46 27.92
C LYS A 101 -14.08 -4.24 26.68
N LYS A 102 -13.05 -3.39 26.74
CA LYS A 102 -12.14 -3.14 25.62
C LYS A 102 -11.13 -4.29 25.41
N TYR A 103 -10.86 -5.09 26.45
CA TYR A 103 -9.83 -6.12 26.43
C TYR A 103 -10.33 -7.57 26.47
N TYR A 104 -11.61 -7.81 26.78
CA TYR A 104 -12.19 -9.15 26.95
C TYR A 104 -13.44 -9.46 26.07
N VAL A 105 -13.77 -8.61 25.07
CA VAL A 105 -14.79 -8.90 24.03
C VAL A 105 -14.19 -8.69 22.65
#